data_AF-A0A3B8XH78-F1
#
_entry.id   AF-A0A3B8XH78-F1
#
_cell.length_a   1.000
_cell.length_b   1.000
_cell.length_c   1.000
_cell.angle_alpha   90.00
_cell.angle_beta   90.00
_cell.angle_gamma   90.00
#
_symmetry.space_group_name_H-M   'P 1'
#
loop_
_entity.id
_entity.type
_entity.pdbx_description
1 polymer ?
#
loop_
_entity_poly.entity_id
_entity_poly.type
_entity_poly.pdbx_seq_one_letter_code
_entity_poly.pdbx_strand_id
1 'polypeptide(L)' 'MELVKKLREMSGAGMMDCKNALEEAEGDLEKAYTILRE' A
#
# COMPACT_ATOMS: atom_id res chain seq x y z
N MET A 1 -10.31 -0.99 -6.64
CA MET A 1 -9.30 -1.92 -6.06
C MET A 1 -7.97 -1.90 -6.83
N GLU A 2 -7.63 -0.83 -7.57
CA GLU A 2 -6.39 -0.80 -8.36
C GLU A 2 -5.17 -0.33 -7.56
N LEU A 3 -5.36 0.59 -6.61
CA LEU A 3 -4.25 1.10 -5.77
C LEU A 3 -3.63 -0.01 -4.93
N VAL A 4 -4.44 -0.87 -4.31
CA VAL A 4 -3.96 -2.02 -3.51
C VAL A 4 -3.14 -2.99 -4.38
N LYS A 5 -3.59 -3.24 -5.61
CA LYS A 5 -2.86 -4.10 -6.56
C LYS A 5 -1.52 -3.49 -6.97
N LYS A 6 -1.51 -2.21 -7.36
CA LYS A 6 -0.29 -1.48 -7.71
C LYS A 6 0.69 -1.44 -6.55
N LEU A 7 0.21 -1.11 -5.35
CA LEU A 7 1.03 -1.07 -4.16
C LEU A 7 1.64 -2.44 -3.86
N ARG A 8 0.85 -3.51 -3.96
CA ARG A 8 1.31 -4.89 -3.81
C ARG A 8 2.35 -5.29 -4.84
N GLU A 9 2.20 -4.89 -6.11
CA GLU A 9 3.19 -5.17 -7.15
C GLU A 9 4.52 -4.43 -6.89
N MET A 10 4.46 -3.23 -6.32
CA MET A 10 5.65 -2.43 -5.99
C MET A 10 6.33 -2.87 -4.68
N SER A 11 5.56 -3.19 -3.64
CA SER A 11 6.05 -3.51 -2.29
C SER A 11 6.26 -4.99 -2.04
N GLY A 12 5.58 -5.86 -2.77
CA GLY A 12 5.53 -7.30 -2.51
C GLY A 12 4.75 -7.67 -1.24
N ALA A 13 4.13 -6.71 -0.55
CA ALA A 13 3.41 -6.94 0.69
C ALA A 13 2.07 -7.67 0.48
N GLY A 14 1.49 -8.17 1.57
CA GLY A 14 0.18 -8.81 1.56
C GLY A 14 -0.93 -7.86 1.09
N MET A 15 -2.03 -8.42 0.56
CA MET A 15 -3.19 -7.64 0.10
C MET A 15 -3.82 -6.85 1.26
N MET A 16 -3.82 -7.40 2.47
CA MET A 16 -4.37 -6.76 3.67
C MET A 16 -3.46 -5.62 4.14
N ASP A 17 -2.14 -5.84 4.19
CA ASP A 17 -1.16 -4.80 4.56
C ASP A 17 -1.22 -3.62 3.58
N CYS A 18 -1.29 -3.91 2.27
CA CYS A 18 -1.44 -2.88 1.25
C CYS A 18 -2.74 -2.08 1.41
N LYS A 19 -3.82 -2.73 1.83
CA LYS A 19 -5.09 -2.05 2.05
C LYS A 19 -5.02 -1.14 3.28
N ASN A 20 -4.47 -1.63 4.39
CA ASN A 20 -4.31 -0.84 5.61
C ASN A 20 -3.38 0.35 5.38
N ALA A 21 -2.23 0.12 4.74
CA ALA A 21 -1.27 1.18 4.42
C ALA A 21 -1.88 2.26 3.51
N LEU A 22 -2.71 1.88 2.53
CA LEU A 22 -3.45 2.84 1.70
C LEU A 22 -4.52 3.58 2.49
N GLU A 23 -5.13 2.96 3.48
CA GLU A 23 -6.13 3.61 4.34
C GLU A 23 -5.44 4.65 5.25
N GLU A 24 -4.31 4.31 5.87
CA GLU A 24 -3.48 5.22 6.68
C GLU A 24 -2.80 6.33 5.85
N ALA A 25 -2.50 6.01 4.59
CA ALA A 25 -1.98 6.97 3.63
C ALA A 25 -3.08 7.81 2.94
N GLU A 26 -4.35 7.61 3.27
CA GLU A 26 -5.49 8.31 2.65
C GLU A 26 -5.51 8.18 1.12
N GLY A 27 -5.06 7.04 0.60
CA GLY A 27 -4.97 6.73 -0.82
C GLY A 27 -3.67 7.16 -1.50
N ASP A 28 -2.73 7.74 -0.77
CA ASP A 28 -1.41 8.11 -1.29
C ASP A 28 -0.51 6.86 -1.44
N LEU A 29 -0.10 6.57 -2.67
CA LEU A 29 0.73 5.39 -2.97
C LEU A 29 2.15 5.50 -2.43
N GLU A 30 2.76 6.69 -2.43
CA GLU A 30 4.15 6.87 -1.97
C GLU A 30 4.22 6.77 -0.45
N LYS A 31 3.25 7.39 0.24
CA LYS A 31 3.10 7.28 1.69
C LYS A 31 2.76 5.84 2.10
N ALA A 32 1.83 5.18 1.42
CA ALA A 32 1.52 3.77 1.68
C ALA A 32 2.72 2.85 1.43
N TYR A 33 3.52 3.13 0.40
CA TYR A 33 4.74 2.38 0.11
C TYR A 33 5.81 2.57 1.19
N THR A 34 5.89 3.76 1.77
CA THR A 34 6.77 4.06 2.90
C THR A 34 6.31 3.32 4.15
N ILE A 35 5.01 3.36 4.46
CA ILE A 35 4.40 2.63 5.60
C ILE A 35 4.69 1.12 5.53
N LEU A 36 4.70 0.54 4.32
CA LEU A 36 5.00 -0.88 4.13
C LEU A 36 6.48 -1.25 4.16
N ARG A 37 7.38 -0.26 4.11
CA ARG A 37 8.84 -0.49 4.08
C ARG A 37 9.51 -0.31 5.43
N GLU A 38 8.82 0.28 6.40
CA GLU A 38 9.20 0.33 7.82
C GLU A 38 8.90 -1.01 8.51
#